data_AF-A0A388MC57-F1
#
_entry.id   AF-A0A388MC57-F1
#
_cell.length_a   1.000
_cell.length_b   1.000
_cell.length_c   1.000
_cell.angle_alpha   90.00
_cell.angle_beta   90.00
_cell.angle_gamma   90.00
#
_symmetry.space_group_name_H-M   'P 1'
#
loop_
_entity.id
_entity.type
_entity.pdbx_description
1 polymer ?
#
loop_
_entity_poly.entity_id
_entity_poly.type
_entity_poly.pdbx_seq_one_letter_code
_entity_poly.pdbx_strand_id
1 'polypeptide(L)'
;MLAITEAHEGKQILRLRLYLGDDSEGDNLALIKASQARINRIRRSVTKANSPFWMLKLCNLSTISREYRALHSVHALPFAESIISATAVLSDSRSGSGGPTMKWNIPVPLMECLEESHNSSQFQAIQAGLSRAPVVLIQGPPGTGKTQTILGLLSVVLHATPVHQSSDR
;
A
#
# COMPACT_ATOMS: atom_id res chain seq x y z
N MET A 1 20.00 -15.31 12.30
CA MET A 1 20.90 -14.14 12.47
C MET A 1 20.40 -13.04 11.57
N LEU A 2 19.81 -12.00 12.14
CA LEU A 2 19.34 -10.84 11.40
C LEU A 2 20.24 -9.66 11.77
N ALA A 3 20.81 -9.00 10.77
CA ALA A 3 21.52 -7.75 10.92
C ALA A 3 20.71 -6.66 10.24
N ILE A 4 20.56 -5.51 10.90
CA ILE A 4 19.89 -4.34 10.33
C ILE A 4 20.95 -3.28 10.09
N THR A 5 21.01 -2.76 8.87
CA THR A 5 21.80 -1.56 8.59
C THR A 5 21.09 -0.35 9.21
N GLU A 6 21.71 0.28 10.20
CA GLU A 6 21.18 1.47 10.86
C GLU A 6 21.46 2.74 10.06
N ALA A 7 22.66 2.82 9.47
CA ALA A 7 23.11 4.00 8.75
C ALA A 7 24.17 3.65 7.70
N HIS A 8 24.21 4.46 6.64
CA HIS A 8 25.29 4.49 5.65
C HIS A 8 25.99 5.85 5.78
N GLU A 9 27.16 5.86 6.41
CA GLU A 9 27.90 7.07 6.75
C GLU A 9 29.02 7.32 5.72
N GLY A 10 28.73 8.06 4.66
CA GLY A 10 29.69 8.32 3.58
C GLY A 10 29.82 7.16 2.59
N LYS A 11 30.95 7.06 1.86
CA LYS A 11 31.09 6.12 0.72
C LYS A 11 31.39 4.68 1.10
N GLN A 12 31.91 4.42 2.31
CA GLN A 12 32.47 3.11 2.68
C GLN A 12 32.23 2.71 4.15
N ILE A 13 31.30 3.39 4.86
CA ILE A 13 31.01 3.06 6.26
C ILE A 13 29.55 2.66 6.37
N LEU A 14 29.32 1.47 6.90
CA LEU A 14 28.00 0.94 7.23
C LEU A 14 27.94 0.68 8.73
N ARG A 15 26.93 1.23 9.38
CA ARG A 15 26.61 0.92 10.77
C ARG A 15 25.60 -0.22 10.78
N LEU A 16 25.99 -1.35 11.38
CA LEU A 16 25.16 -2.55 11.45
C LEU A 16 24.78 -2.83 12.91
N ARG A 17 23.48 -3.04 13.17
CA ARG A 17 22.98 -3.62 14.40
C ARG A 17 22.78 -5.11 14.19
N LEU A 18 23.56 -5.93 14.88
CA LEU A 18 23.48 -7.39 14.82
C LEU A 18 22.78 -7.92 16.06
N TYR A 19 21.73 -8.72 15.88
CA TYR A 19 21.12 -9.47 16.97
C TYR A 19 21.86 -10.80 17.13
N LEU A 20 22.72 -10.86 18.14
CA LEU A 20 23.50 -12.03 18.53
C LEU A 20 22.99 -12.54 19.88
N GLY A 21 21.70 -12.86 19.98
CA GLY A 21 21.12 -13.46 21.18
C GLY A 21 21.63 -14.88 21.39
N ASP A 22 21.67 -15.31 22.64
CA ASP A 22 21.90 -16.71 22.99
C ASP A 22 20.51 -17.37 23.01
N ASP A 23 20.20 -18.22 22.02
CA ASP A 23 18.89 -18.87 21.89
C ASP A 23 18.78 -19.96 22.96
N SER A 24 18.42 -19.60 24.20
CA SER A 24 18.29 -20.53 25.33
C SER A 24 16.92 -21.22 25.42
N GLU A 25 15.94 -20.81 24.61
CA GLU A 25 14.57 -21.33 24.67
C GLU A 25 14.25 -22.19 23.43
N GLY A 26 14.29 -23.50 23.61
CA GLY A 26 13.87 -24.49 22.62
C GLY A 26 14.06 -25.92 23.10
N ASP A 27 13.17 -26.82 22.68
CA ASP A 27 13.13 -28.23 23.14
C ASP A 27 14.29 -29.08 22.55
N ASN A 28 15.02 -28.55 21.56
CA ASN A 28 16.08 -29.28 20.86
C ASN A 28 17.48 -28.75 21.21
N LEU A 29 18.08 -29.36 22.23
CA LEU A 29 19.40 -29.03 22.74
C LEU A 29 20.52 -29.08 21.69
N ALA A 30 20.42 -29.95 20.68
CA ALA A 30 21.43 -30.08 19.63
C ALA A 30 21.40 -28.88 18.67
N LEU A 31 20.20 -28.44 18.27
CA LEU A 31 20.00 -27.25 17.43
C LEU A 31 20.46 -25.98 18.17
N ILE A 32 20.14 -25.87 19.47
CA ILE A 32 20.60 -24.77 20.31
C ILE A 32 22.13 -24.71 20.35
N LYS A 33 22.81 -25.82 20.67
CA LYS A 33 24.28 -25.86 20.72
C LYS A 33 24.93 -25.50 19.38
N ALA A 34 24.39 -25.99 18.27
CA ALA A 34 24.89 -25.67 16.93
C ALA A 34 24.68 -24.18 16.58
N SER A 35 23.52 -23.63 16.92
CA SER A 35 23.22 -22.20 16.74
C SER A 35 24.15 -21.31 17.57
N GLN A 36 24.37 -21.67 18.84
CA GLN A 36 25.22 -20.96 19.79
C GLN A 36 26.69 -20.95 19.34
N ALA A 37 27.20 -22.08 18.85
CA ALA A 37 28.55 -22.17 18.31
C ALA A 37 28.74 -21.26 17.09
N ARG A 38 27.75 -21.21 16.18
CA ARG A 38 27.75 -20.32 15.02
C ARG A 38 27.71 -18.84 15.44
N ILE A 39 26.82 -18.47 16.36
CA ILE A 39 26.69 -17.10 16.88
C ILE A 39 28.00 -16.64 17.53
N ASN A 40 28.60 -17.49 18.36
CA ASN A 40 29.89 -17.21 19.01
C ASN A 40 31.03 -17.03 18.00
N ARG A 41 31.08 -17.84 16.93
CA ARG A 41 32.07 -17.67 15.85
C ARG A 41 31.92 -16.31 15.16
N ILE A 42 30.69 -15.91 14.87
CA ILE A 42 30.42 -14.64 14.21
C ILE A 42 30.70 -13.46 15.15
N ARG A 43 30.31 -13.55 16.43
CA ARG A 43 30.59 -12.55 17.47
C ARG A 43 32.10 -12.26 17.54
N ARG A 44 32.93 -13.30 17.60
CA ARG A 44 34.40 -13.17 17.59
C ARG A 44 34.94 -12.57 16.30
N SER A 45 34.37 -12.93 15.15
CA SER A 45 34.81 -12.39 13.85
C SER A 45 34.46 -10.92 13.69
N VAL A 46 33.27 -10.49 14.13
CA VAL A 46 32.78 -9.11 13.99
C VAL A 46 33.44 -8.16 14.99
N THR A 47 33.77 -8.63 16.20
CA THR A 47 34.42 -7.81 17.23
C THR A 47 35.92 -7.64 17.04
N LYS A 48 36.55 -8.45 16.18
CA LYS A 48 37.98 -8.33 15.88
C LYS A 48 38.24 -7.04 15.08
N ALA A 49 39.00 -6.12 15.67
CA ALA A 49 39.47 -4.92 14.99
C ALA A 49 40.23 -5.27 13.69
N ASN A 50 40.04 -4.47 12.65
CA ASN A 50 40.68 -4.62 11.33
C ASN A 50 40.41 -5.98 10.65
N SER A 51 39.28 -6.64 10.94
CA SER A 51 38.86 -7.83 10.19
C SER A 51 38.35 -7.41 8.79
N PRO A 52 38.86 -7.99 7.70
CA PRO A 52 38.33 -7.73 6.37
C PRO A 52 36.95 -8.38 6.21
N PHE A 53 35.97 -7.62 5.73
CA PHE A 53 34.64 -8.11 5.39
C PHE A 53 34.37 -7.91 3.90
N TRP A 54 33.80 -8.93 3.27
CA TRP A 54 33.26 -8.85 1.93
C TRP A 54 31.77 -8.64 2.01
N MET A 55 31.25 -7.65 1.28
CA MET A 55 29.82 -7.37 1.22
C MET A 55 29.31 -7.54 -0.19
N LEU A 56 28.20 -8.25 -0.31
CA LEU A 56 27.49 -8.45 -1.57
C LEU A 56 26.03 -8.00 -1.37
N LYS A 57 25.55 -7.09 -2.21
CA LYS A 57 24.13 -6.73 -2.25
C LYS A 57 23.36 -7.89 -2.87
N LEU A 58 22.54 -8.57 -2.08
CA LEU A 58 21.69 -9.65 -2.57
C LEU A 58 20.41 -9.08 -3.21
N CYS A 59 19.54 -8.45 -2.43
CA CYS A 59 18.28 -7.89 -2.90
C CYS A 59 17.74 -6.82 -1.94
N ASN A 60 16.70 -6.09 -2.37
CA ASN A 60 15.96 -5.17 -1.52
C ASN A 60 14.78 -5.89 -0.85
N LEU A 61 14.92 -6.24 0.42
CA LEU A 61 13.84 -6.90 1.20
C LEU A 61 12.68 -5.96 1.56
N SER A 62 12.80 -4.65 1.33
CA SER A 62 11.77 -3.68 1.70
C SER A 62 10.48 -3.87 0.91
N THR A 63 10.56 -4.30 -0.36
CA THR A 63 9.36 -4.57 -1.18
C THR A 63 8.66 -5.84 -0.69
N ILE A 64 9.40 -6.94 -0.56
CA ILE A 64 8.89 -8.23 -0.06
C ILE A 64 8.27 -8.07 1.33
N SER A 65 8.94 -7.34 2.23
CA SER A 65 8.43 -7.10 3.59
C SER A 65 7.13 -6.29 3.59
N ARG A 66 6.98 -5.31 2.68
CA ARG A 66 5.75 -4.52 2.54
C ARG A 66 4.59 -5.36 1.98
N GLU A 67 4.85 -6.18 0.96
CA GLU A 67 3.86 -7.10 0.39
C GLU A 67 3.41 -8.16 1.41
N TYR A 68 4.36 -8.79 2.10
CA TYR A 68 4.06 -9.76 3.16
C TYR A 68 3.17 -9.16 4.25
N ARG A 69 3.50 -7.95 4.71
CA ARG A 69 2.67 -7.22 5.69
C ARG A 69 1.29 -6.89 5.14
N ALA A 70 1.20 -6.43 3.90
CA ALA A 70 -0.06 -6.13 3.25
C ALA A 70 -0.97 -7.39 3.20
N LEU A 71 -0.42 -8.53 2.77
CA LEU A 71 -1.12 -9.83 2.73
C LEU A 71 -1.66 -10.24 4.10
N HIS A 72 -0.85 -10.15 5.15
CA HIS A 72 -1.29 -10.46 6.51
C HIS A 72 -2.38 -9.52 7.03
N SER A 73 -2.48 -8.31 6.48
CA SER A 73 -3.51 -7.32 6.85
C SER A 73 -4.76 -7.35 5.98
N VAL A 74 -4.84 -8.17 4.93
CA VAL A 74 -5.98 -8.17 3.98
C VAL A 74 -7.32 -8.38 4.69
N HIS A 75 -7.37 -9.27 5.69
CA HIS A 75 -8.59 -9.56 6.46
C HIS A 75 -9.16 -8.34 7.22
N ALA A 76 -8.36 -7.30 7.46
CA ALA A 76 -8.78 -6.09 8.13
C ALA A 76 -9.37 -5.02 7.18
N LEU A 77 -9.34 -5.25 5.86
CA LEU A 77 -9.88 -4.32 4.87
C LEU A 77 -11.42 -4.43 4.83
N PRO A 78 -12.17 -3.32 4.87
CA PRO A 78 -13.63 -3.35 4.81
C PRO A 78 -14.18 -3.85 3.45
N PHE A 79 -13.31 -4.02 2.45
CA PHE A 79 -13.61 -4.52 1.11
C PHE A 79 -12.75 -5.74 0.73
N ALA A 80 -12.26 -6.49 1.71
CA ALA A 80 -11.46 -7.69 1.49
C ALA A 80 -12.16 -8.70 0.57
N GLU A 81 -13.45 -8.96 0.79
CA GLU A 81 -14.25 -9.85 -0.05
C GLU A 81 -14.34 -9.35 -1.50
N SER A 82 -14.45 -8.05 -1.74
CA SER A 82 -14.46 -7.49 -3.10
C SER A 82 -13.13 -7.71 -3.81
N ILE A 83 -12.00 -7.66 -3.09
CA ILE A 83 -10.68 -7.98 -3.64
C ILE A 83 -10.57 -9.48 -3.94
N ILE A 84 -10.91 -10.34 -2.98
CA ILE A 84 -10.74 -11.80 -3.06
C ILE A 84 -11.66 -12.40 -4.13
N SER A 85 -12.91 -11.96 -4.19
CA SER A 85 -13.87 -12.41 -5.21
C SER A 85 -13.57 -11.85 -6.61
N ALA A 86 -12.61 -10.92 -6.73
CA ALA A 86 -12.30 -10.17 -7.95
C ALA A 86 -13.56 -9.61 -8.65
N THR A 87 -14.62 -9.40 -7.89
CA THR A 87 -15.90 -8.94 -8.40
C THR A 87 -15.95 -7.45 -8.15
N ALA A 88 -15.80 -6.67 -9.22
CA ALA A 88 -16.22 -5.29 -9.17
C ALA A 88 -17.71 -5.31 -8.81
N VAL A 89 -18.05 -4.85 -7.60
CA VAL A 89 -19.44 -4.60 -7.25
C VAL A 89 -19.87 -3.45 -8.15
N LEU A 90 -20.31 -3.81 -9.35
CA LEU A 90 -21.17 -2.96 -10.15
C LEU A 90 -22.39 -2.81 -9.25
N SER A 91 -22.49 -1.67 -8.57
CA SER A 91 -23.77 -1.25 -8.02
C SER A 91 -24.75 -1.34 -9.18
N ASP A 92 -25.59 -2.37 -9.09
CA ASP A 92 -26.32 -2.94 -10.19
C ASP A 92 -27.19 -1.87 -10.85
N SER A 93 -26.82 -1.43 -12.05
CA SER A 93 -27.67 -0.59 -12.90
C SER A 93 -28.94 -1.32 -13.36
N ARG A 94 -29.28 -2.48 -12.77
CA ARG A 94 -30.49 -3.26 -13.06
C ARG A 94 -31.48 -3.34 -11.89
N SER A 95 -31.21 -2.74 -10.73
CA SER A 95 -32.21 -2.60 -9.67
C SER A 95 -32.62 -1.15 -9.48
N GLY A 96 -33.80 -0.81 -10.02
CA GLY A 96 -34.48 0.47 -9.81
C GLY A 96 -35.00 0.68 -8.38
N SER A 97 -34.14 0.57 -7.36
CA SER A 97 -34.50 0.90 -5.98
C SER A 97 -33.35 1.56 -5.21
N GLY A 98 -33.27 2.89 -5.31
CA GLY A 98 -33.07 3.81 -4.19
C GLY A 98 -32.07 3.47 -3.07
N GLY A 99 -30.84 3.07 -3.39
CA GLY A 99 -29.72 3.29 -2.47
C GLY A 99 -29.22 4.73 -2.61
N PRO A 100 -28.86 5.46 -1.53
CA PRO A 100 -28.48 6.86 -1.63
C PRO A 100 -27.15 6.95 -2.37
N THR A 101 -27.21 7.23 -3.68
CA THR A 101 -26.11 7.88 -4.38
C THR A 101 -25.84 9.14 -3.59
N MET A 102 -24.73 9.14 -2.84
CA MET A 102 -24.29 10.34 -2.15
C MET A 102 -24.06 11.35 -3.28
N LYS A 103 -25.00 12.28 -3.44
CA LYS A 103 -24.84 13.37 -4.39
C LYS A 103 -23.75 14.23 -3.79
N TRP A 104 -22.56 14.19 -4.37
CA TRP A 104 -21.51 15.11 -3.97
C TRP A 104 -21.92 16.49 -4.46
N ASN A 105 -21.89 17.49 -3.58
CA ASN A 105 -22.09 18.87 -4.00
C ASN A 105 -20.76 19.39 -4.50
N ILE A 106 -20.61 19.37 -5.82
CA ILE A 106 -19.42 19.85 -6.53
C ILE A 106 -19.60 21.36 -6.76
N PRO A 107 -18.65 22.21 -6.34
CA PRO A 107 -18.72 23.65 -6.58
C PRO A 107 -18.91 23.95 -8.07
N VAL A 108 -19.83 24.86 -8.40
CA VAL A 108 -20.19 25.21 -9.79
C VAL A 108 -18.95 25.55 -10.65
N PRO A 109 -18.00 26.40 -10.19
CA PRO A 109 -16.82 26.72 -10.99
C PRO A 109 -15.94 25.50 -11.29
N LEU A 110 -15.92 24.52 -10.38
CA LEU A 110 -15.18 23.28 -10.56
C LEU A 110 -15.91 22.35 -11.53
N MET A 111 -17.24 22.32 -11.50
CA MET A 111 -18.04 21.58 -12.49
C MET A 111 -17.82 22.13 -13.90
N GLU A 112 -17.92 23.44 -14.09
CA GLU A 112 -17.70 24.10 -15.38
C GLU A 112 -16.29 23.81 -15.92
N CYS A 113 -15.27 23.98 -15.07
CA CYS A 113 -13.90 23.66 -15.45
C CYS A 113 -13.73 22.19 -15.86
N LEU A 114 -14.38 21.25 -15.17
CA LEU A 114 -14.33 19.82 -15.51
C LEU A 114 -15.02 19.54 -16.85
N GLU A 115 -16.19 20.15 -17.11
CA GLU A 115 -16.93 19.98 -18.35
C GLU A 115 -16.16 20.54 -19.57
N GLU A 116 -15.43 21.64 -19.40
CA GLU A 116 -14.59 22.20 -20.46
C GLU A 116 -13.31 21.37 -20.72
N SER A 117 -12.71 20.83 -19.65
CA SER A 117 -11.39 20.19 -19.72
C SER A 117 -11.41 18.68 -19.93
N HIS A 118 -12.56 18.02 -19.71
CA HIS A 118 -12.70 16.57 -19.80
C HIS A 118 -13.76 16.17 -20.82
N ASN A 119 -13.49 15.08 -21.55
CA ASN A 119 -14.52 14.49 -22.40
C ASN A 119 -15.52 13.64 -21.58
N SER A 120 -16.64 13.29 -22.22
CA SER A 120 -17.74 12.52 -21.59
C SER A 120 -17.26 11.23 -20.90
N SER A 121 -16.34 10.47 -21.50
CA SER A 121 -15.84 9.21 -20.90
C SER A 121 -15.02 9.45 -19.63
N GLN A 122 -14.20 10.50 -19.62
CA GLN A 122 -13.41 10.88 -18.45
C GLN A 122 -14.30 11.42 -17.34
N PHE A 123 -15.33 12.19 -17.69
CA PHE A 123 -16.31 12.71 -16.73
C PHE A 123 -17.12 11.58 -16.08
N GLN A 124 -17.57 10.60 -16.87
CA GLN A 124 -18.21 9.38 -16.34
C GLN A 124 -17.29 8.61 -15.40
N ALA A 125 -15.99 8.52 -15.72
CA ALA A 125 -15.01 7.89 -14.84
C ALA A 125 -14.83 8.64 -13.51
N ILE A 126 -14.85 9.97 -13.53
CA ILE A 126 -14.84 10.81 -12.32
C ILE A 126 -16.10 10.52 -11.49
N GLN A 127 -17.29 10.55 -12.10
CA GLN A 127 -18.55 10.25 -11.41
C GLN A 127 -18.57 8.84 -10.82
N ALA A 128 -18.07 7.84 -11.54
CA ALA A 128 -17.95 6.47 -11.05
C ALA A 128 -17.01 6.39 -9.83
N GLY A 129 -15.90 7.13 -9.85
CA GLY A 129 -14.97 7.22 -8.72
C GLY A 129 -15.56 7.86 -7.46
N LEU A 130 -16.63 8.64 -7.60
CA LEU A 130 -17.38 9.25 -6.49
C LEU A 130 -18.54 8.39 -6.00
N SER A 131 -18.76 7.23 -6.61
CA SER A 131 -19.74 6.26 -6.14
C SER A 131 -19.35 5.70 -4.76
N ARG A 132 -20.28 5.03 -4.08
CA ARG A 132 -19.99 4.32 -2.82
C ARG A 132 -19.38 2.94 -3.05
N ALA A 133 -19.02 2.60 -4.29
CA ALA A 133 -18.38 1.32 -4.59
C ALA A 133 -17.01 1.28 -3.90
N PRO A 134 -16.66 0.17 -3.22
CA PRO A 134 -15.39 0.07 -2.51
C PRO A 134 -14.18 0.06 -3.45
N VAL A 135 -14.37 -0.43 -4.68
CA VAL A 135 -13.34 -0.50 -5.71
C VAL A 135 -13.97 -0.09 -7.05
N VAL A 136 -13.34 0.85 -7.74
CA VAL A 136 -13.73 1.32 -9.07
C VAL A 136 -12.54 1.13 -10.02
N LEU A 137 -12.81 0.58 -11.21
CA LEU A 137 -11.79 0.37 -12.24
C LEU A 137 -12.00 1.39 -13.36
N ILE A 138 -11.01 2.25 -13.58
CA ILE A 138 -10.99 3.21 -14.69
C ILE A 138 -9.92 2.74 -15.68
N GLN A 139 -10.35 2.32 -16.87
CA GLN A 139 -9.45 1.87 -17.93
C GLN A 139 -9.30 2.94 -19.00
N GLY A 140 -8.06 3.34 -19.28
CA GLY A 140 -7.75 4.28 -20.35
C GLY A 140 -6.68 3.72 -21.31
N PRO A 141 -6.99 3.51 -22.61
CA PRO A 141 -6.01 3.24 -23.66
C PRO A 141 -4.87 4.29 -23.72
N PRO A 142 -3.76 4.04 -24.45
CA PRO A 142 -2.69 5.04 -24.58
C PRO A 142 -3.25 6.35 -25.17
N GLY A 143 -2.81 7.49 -24.61
CA GLY A 143 -3.25 8.83 -25.06
C GLY A 143 -4.63 9.31 -24.57
N THR A 144 -5.40 8.50 -23.84
CA THR A 144 -6.78 8.86 -23.40
C THR A 144 -6.87 9.74 -22.15
N GLY A 145 -5.76 10.34 -21.71
CA GLY A 145 -5.78 11.31 -20.61
C GLY A 145 -6.05 10.73 -19.22
N LYS A 146 -5.72 9.47 -18.93
CA LYS A 146 -5.85 8.84 -17.60
C LYS A 146 -5.39 9.75 -16.45
N THR A 147 -4.21 10.36 -16.59
CA THR A 147 -3.67 11.26 -15.55
C THR A 147 -4.55 12.49 -15.37
N GLN A 148 -5.08 13.08 -16.44
CA GLN A 148 -6.03 14.19 -16.36
C GLN A 148 -7.32 13.76 -15.63
N THR A 149 -7.86 12.59 -15.96
CA THR A 149 -9.02 12.02 -15.25
C THR A 149 -8.76 11.85 -13.75
N ILE A 150 -7.57 11.37 -13.36
CA ILE A 150 -7.20 11.24 -11.95
C ILE A 150 -7.08 12.61 -11.27
N LEU A 151 -6.52 13.62 -11.94
CA LEU A 151 -6.46 14.99 -11.41
C LEU A 151 -7.85 15.61 -11.24
N GLY A 152 -8.75 15.39 -12.19
CA GLY A 152 -10.15 15.78 -12.08
C GLY A 152 -10.83 15.10 -10.88
N LEU A 153 -10.68 13.78 -10.75
CA LEU A 153 -11.23 13.02 -9.61
C LEU A 153 -10.69 13.52 -8.26
N LEU A 154 -9.39 13.73 -8.14
CA LEU A 154 -8.77 14.28 -6.92
C LEU A 154 -9.30 15.68 -6.61
N SER A 155 -9.44 16.52 -7.64
CA SER A 155 -9.99 17.89 -7.48
C SER A 155 -11.41 17.85 -6.91
N VAL A 156 -12.25 16.95 -7.40
CA VAL A 156 -13.60 16.75 -6.87
C VAL A 156 -13.57 16.21 -5.45
N VAL A 157 -12.80 15.15 -5.16
CA VAL A 157 -12.73 14.55 -3.81
C VAL A 157 -12.27 15.57 -2.76
N LEU A 158 -11.39 16.50 -3.11
CA LEU A 158 -10.88 17.51 -2.20
C LEU A 158 -11.83 18.71 -1.97
N HIS A 159 -12.68 19.04 -2.96
CA HIS A 159 -13.51 20.26 -2.92
C HIS A 159 -15.01 19.99 -2.83
N ALA A 160 -15.45 18.78 -3.14
CA ALA A 160 -16.85 18.41 -3.06
C ALA A 160 -17.25 18.13 -1.62
N THR A 161 -18.44 18.57 -1.25
CA THR A 161 -19.01 18.33 0.07
C THR A 161 -20.02 17.19 0.02
N PRO A 162 -20.04 16.30 1.03
CA PRO A 162 -21.06 15.28 1.11
C PRO A 162 -22.43 15.93 1.36
N VAL A 163 -23.39 15.75 0.45
CA VAL A 163 -24.78 16.18 0.72
C VAL A 163 -25.33 15.27 1.82
N HIS A 164 -25.54 15.84 3.00
CA HIS A 164 -26.25 15.17 4.08
C HIS A 164 -27.72 15.02 3.67
N GLN A 165 -28.18 13.79 3.48
CA GLN A 165 -29.61 13.52 3.43
C GLN A 165 -30.13 13.61 4.87
N SER A 166 -30.65 14.78 5.26
CA SER A 166 -31.49 14.88 6.44
C SER A 166 -32.71 13.99 6.23
N SER A 167 -32.76 12.90 6.98
CA SER A 167 -33.97 12.09 7.14
C SER A 167 -34.97 12.94 7.93
N ASP A 168 -35.80 13.73 7.24
CA ASP A 168 -37.02 14.26 7.83
C ASP A 168 -37.97 13.09 8.10
N ARG A 169 -38.10 12.75 9.38
CA ARG A 169 -39.23 12.04 9.98
C ARG A 169 -39.58 12.70 11.30
#